data_AF-W1ISX8-F1
#
_entry.id   AF-W1ISX8-F1
#
_cell.length_a   1.000
_cell.length_b   1.000
_cell.length_c   1.000
_cell.angle_alpha   90.00
_cell.angle_beta   90.00
_cell.angle_gamma   90.00
#
_symmetry.space_group_name_H-M   'P 1'
#
loop_
_entity.id
_entity.type
_entity.pdbx_description
1 polymer ?
#
loop_
_entity_poly.entity_id
_entity_poly.type
_entity_poly.pdbx_seq_one_letter_code
_entity_poly.pdbx_strand_id
1 'polypeptide(L)'
;MIFARLESLIAGYGIEDALERAHSYIKSGASGIMIHSCKDTPNEIIDFSKIFRKKYPKLPLICVPTAYSMTYHKELSDAGFNIIIYANHMLRAAYKAMEYVSHEILKHGRTAEIEKDCISVKKVINLIPNVS
;
A
#
# COMPACT_ATOMS: atom_id res chain seq x y z
N MET A 1 17.66 -7.20 -1.67
CA MET A 1 16.95 -6.62 -2.82
C MET A 1 16.72 -5.15 -2.54
N ILE A 2 16.88 -4.28 -3.54
CA ILE A 2 16.70 -2.83 -3.40
C ILE A 2 15.65 -2.39 -4.42
N PHE A 3 14.56 -1.78 -3.98
CA PHE A 3 13.52 -1.25 -4.88
C PHE A 3 13.61 0.27 -4.94
N ALA A 4 13.70 0.82 -6.15
CA ALA A 4 13.73 2.27 -6.33
C ALA A 4 12.31 2.82 -6.46
N ARG A 5 11.96 3.73 -5.57
CA ARG A 5 10.67 4.45 -5.57
C ARG A 5 10.76 5.68 -6.45
N LEU A 6 9.81 5.80 -7.39
CA LEU A 6 9.69 6.93 -8.30
C LEU A 6 8.61 7.88 -7.83
N GLU A 7 8.96 9.15 -7.65
CA GLU A 7 8.03 10.23 -7.26
C GLU A 7 7.71 11.17 -8.43
N SER A 8 8.11 10.83 -9.67
CA SER A 8 7.91 11.67 -10.85
C SER A 8 6.45 12.03 -11.10
N LEU A 9 5.54 11.06 -10.99
CA LEU A 9 4.11 11.30 -11.19
C LEU A 9 3.50 12.10 -10.04
N ILE A 10 3.95 11.85 -8.81
CA ILE A 10 3.57 12.63 -7.62
C ILE A 10 3.98 14.09 -7.78
N ALA A 11 5.18 14.34 -8.31
CA ALA A 11 5.71 15.68 -8.54
C ALA A 11 5.23 16.32 -9.87
N GLY A 12 4.42 15.62 -10.67
CA GLY A 12 3.86 16.15 -11.91
C GLY A 12 4.81 16.20 -13.12
N TYR A 13 5.96 15.51 -13.07
CA TYR A 13 6.93 15.45 -14.19
C TYR A 13 6.51 14.49 -15.32
N GLY A 14 5.48 13.68 -15.11
CA GLY A 14 4.91 12.79 -16.12
C GLY A 14 5.65 11.45 -16.30
N ILE A 15 5.16 10.65 -17.26
CA ILE A 15 5.59 9.26 -17.47
C ILE A 15 7.01 9.18 -18.04
N GLU A 16 7.40 10.12 -18.92
CA GLU A 16 8.73 10.10 -19.53
C GLU A 16 9.85 10.30 -18.50
N ASP A 17 9.73 11.28 -17.59
CA ASP A 17 10.67 11.45 -16.47
C ASP A 17 10.68 10.21 -15.56
N ALA A 18 9.51 9.63 -15.28
CA ALA A 18 9.42 8.40 -14.49
C ALA A 18 10.21 7.26 -15.15
N LEU A 19 10.09 7.08 -16.46
CA LEU A 19 10.80 6.05 -17.21
C LEU A 19 12.30 6.32 -17.23
N GLU A 20 12.73 7.54 -17.49
CA GLU A 20 14.16 7.92 -17.47
C GLU A 20 14.79 7.59 -16.11
N ARG A 21 14.14 7.98 -15.02
CA ARG A 21 14.58 7.65 -13.66
C ARG A 21 14.59 6.15 -13.40
N ALA A 22 13.53 5.44 -13.81
CA ALA A 22 13.47 3.98 -13.69
C ALA A 22 14.71 3.32 -14.33
N HIS A 23 15.07 3.76 -15.53
CA HIS A 23 16.23 3.24 -16.24
C HIS A 23 17.54 3.54 -15.53
N SER A 24 17.72 4.78 -15.06
CA SER A 24 18.90 5.19 -14.32
C SER A 24 19.07 4.37 -13.04
N TYR A 25 17.99 4.15 -12.29
CA TYR A 25 18.02 3.39 -11.05
C TYR A 25 18.26 1.90 -11.28
N ILE A 26 17.69 1.33 -12.35
CA ILE A 26 17.96 -0.06 -12.74
C ILE A 26 19.43 -0.23 -13.15
N LYS A 27 19.98 0.68 -13.97
CA LYS A 27 21.40 0.68 -14.34
C LYS A 27 22.32 0.81 -13.11
N SER A 28 21.86 1.49 -12.07
CA SER A 28 22.57 1.66 -10.80
C SER A 28 22.41 0.49 -9.83
N GLY A 29 21.69 -0.58 -10.21
CA GLY A 29 21.57 -1.81 -9.41
C GLY A 29 20.24 -2.02 -8.70
N ALA A 30 19.20 -1.21 -8.96
CA ALA A 30 17.87 -1.46 -8.40
C ALA A 30 17.31 -2.81 -8.87
N SER A 31 16.86 -3.62 -7.93
CA SER A 31 16.25 -4.94 -8.15
C SER A 31 14.82 -4.85 -8.70
N GLY A 32 14.23 -3.65 -8.75
CA GLY A 32 12.89 -3.40 -9.26
C GLY A 32 12.46 -1.96 -9.01
N ILE A 33 11.29 -1.60 -9.53
CA ILE A 33 10.77 -0.24 -9.51
C ILE A 33 9.45 -0.21 -8.74
N MET A 34 9.28 0.81 -7.90
CA MET A 34 7.97 1.19 -7.38
C MET A 34 7.53 2.50 -8.02
N ILE A 35 6.44 2.48 -8.77
CA ILE A 35 5.82 3.68 -9.33
C ILE A 35 4.64 4.09 -8.44
N HIS A 36 4.54 5.38 -8.14
CA HIS A 36 3.50 5.90 -7.27
C HIS A 36 2.75 7.04 -7.94
N SER A 37 1.46 7.13 -7.66
CA SER A 37 0.51 8.09 -8.21
C SER A 37 -0.45 8.56 -7.11
N CYS A 38 -0.83 9.83 -7.17
CA CYS A 38 -1.86 10.43 -6.32
C CYS A 38 -3.18 10.66 -7.07
N LYS A 39 -3.33 10.15 -8.31
CA LYS A 39 -4.59 10.22 -9.06
C LYS A 39 -5.58 9.19 -8.56
N ASP A 40 -6.86 9.50 -8.68
CA ASP A 40 -7.96 8.61 -8.28
C ASP A 40 -8.18 7.45 -9.27
N THR A 41 -7.55 7.48 -10.44
CA THR A 41 -7.62 6.42 -11.45
C THR A 41 -6.25 5.79 -11.72
N PRO A 42 -6.20 4.51 -12.11
CA PRO A 42 -4.93 3.80 -12.31
C PRO A 42 -4.29 4.07 -13.69
N ASN A 43 -4.87 4.93 -14.53
CA ASN A 43 -4.47 5.09 -15.94
C ASN A 43 -2.97 5.38 -16.09
N GLU A 44 -2.43 6.34 -15.35
CA GLU A 44 -1.02 6.74 -15.50
C GLU A 44 -0.03 5.65 -15.08
N ILE A 45 -0.34 4.87 -14.04
CA ILE A 45 0.52 3.76 -13.63
C ILE A 45 0.40 2.56 -14.58
N ILE A 46 -0.78 2.34 -15.17
CA ILE A 46 -1.00 1.28 -16.17
C ILE A 46 -0.23 1.63 -17.45
N ASP A 47 -0.26 2.89 -17.88
CA ASP A 47 0.47 3.34 -19.06
C ASP A 47 1.98 3.30 -18.83
N PHE A 48 2.46 3.71 -17.66
CA PHE A 48 3.85 3.48 -17.24
C PHE A 48 4.21 1.98 -17.32
N SER A 49 3.38 1.10 -16.76
CA SER A 49 3.64 -0.34 -16.74
C SER A 49 3.77 -0.93 -18.15
N LYS A 50 2.87 -0.56 -19.07
CA LYS A 50 2.92 -1.03 -20.48
C LYS A 50 4.26 -0.68 -21.14
N ILE A 51 4.76 0.53 -20.94
CA ILE A 51 6.03 0.97 -21.54
C ILE A 51 7.21 0.31 -20.83
N PHE A 52 7.19 0.29 -19.49
CA PHE A 52 8.22 -0.32 -18.66
C PHE A 52 8.42 -1.81 -19.00
N ARG A 53 7.33 -2.55 -19.16
CA ARG A 53 7.33 -4.00 -19.46
C ARG A 53 7.94 -4.35 -20.81
N LYS A 54 7.81 -3.48 -21.82
CA LYS A 54 8.46 -3.67 -23.13
C LYS A 54 9.98 -3.77 -23.00
N LYS A 55 10.57 -3.03 -22.06
CA LYS A 55 12.02 -3.01 -21.86
C LYS A 55 12.50 -3.92 -20.74
N TYR A 56 11.71 -4.02 -19.67
CA TYR A 56 12.04 -4.76 -18.47
C TYR A 56 10.95 -5.79 -18.15
N PRO A 57 10.82 -6.86 -18.97
CA PRO A 57 9.70 -7.81 -18.85
C PRO A 57 9.73 -8.61 -17.54
N LYS A 58 10.92 -8.80 -16.94
CA LYS A 58 11.10 -9.65 -15.74
C LYS A 58 11.40 -8.89 -14.45
N LEU A 59 11.66 -7.58 -14.50
CA LEU A 59 11.97 -6.83 -13.28
C LEU A 59 10.71 -6.61 -12.45
N PRO A 60 10.73 -6.85 -11.13
CA PRO A 60 9.62 -6.52 -10.25
C PRO A 60 9.15 -5.07 -10.42
N LEU A 61 7.84 -4.91 -10.61
CA LEU A 61 7.16 -3.63 -10.61
C LEU A 61 6.15 -3.59 -9.46
N ILE A 62 6.17 -2.51 -8.69
CA ILE A 62 5.40 -2.34 -7.46
C ILE A 62 4.49 -1.13 -7.59
N CYS A 63 3.26 -1.23 -7.10
CA CYS A 63 2.31 -0.12 -6.97
C CYS A 63 1.68 -0.05 -5.57
N VAL A 64 1.06 1.09 -5.29
CA VAL A 64 0.41 1.41 -4.01
C VAL A 64 -0.98 2.01 -4.29
N PRO A 65 -2.06 1.20 -4.35
CA PRO A 65 -3.39 1.65 -4.78
C PRO A 65 -4.19 2.37 -3.68
N THR A 66 -3.55 3.28 -2.94
CA THR A 66 -4.25 4.04 -1.88
C THR A 66 -5.19 5.10 -2.46
N ALA A 67 -4.77 5.80 -3.53
CA ALA A 67 -5.59 6.82 -4.20
C ALA A 67 -6.65 6.20 -5.13
N TYR A 68 -6.26 5.25 -5.97
CA TYR A 68 -7.13 4.55 -6.93
C TYR A 68 -7.73 3.25 -6.34
N SER A 69 -8.32 3.37 -5.15
CA SER A 69 -8.81 2.25 -4.32
C SER A 69 -9.92 1.39 -4.94
N MET A 70 -10.59 1.89 -5.98
CA MET A 70 -11.61 1.16 -6.73
C MET A 70 -11.03 0.11 -7.69
N THR A 71 -9.72 0.15 -7.95
CA THR A 71 -9.05 -0.76 -8.89
C THR A 71 -8.85 -2.13 -8.25
N TYR A 72 -9.30 -3.20 -8.89
CA TYR A 72 -9.08 -4.55 -8.36
C TYR A 72 -7.61 -4.95 -8.45
N HIS A 73 -7.14 -5.74 -7.48
CA HIS A 73 -5.77 -6.25 -7.50
C HIS A 73 -5.47 -7.04 -8.79
N LYS A 74 -6.49 -7.71 -9.34
CA LYS A 74 -6.38 -8.49 -10.57
C LYS A 74 -6.07 -7.60 -11.78
N GLU A 75 -6.72 -6.45 -11.89
CA GLU A 75 -6.44 -5.49 -12.97
C GLU A 75 -5.00 -4.99 -12.92
N LEU A 76 -4.49 -4.70 -11.72
CA LEU A 76 -3.09 -4.28 -11.52
C LEU A 76 -2.13 -5.44 -11.87
N SER A 77 -2.44 -6.66 -11.43
CA SER A 77 -1.64 -7.84 -11.78
C SER A 77 -1.62 -8.08 -13.28
N ASP A 78 -2.77 -8.01 -13.94
CA ASP A 78 -2.93 -8.21 -15.39
C ASP A 78 -2.24 -7.06 -16.17
N ALA A 79 -2.18 -5.86 -15.59
CA ALA A 79 -1.38 -4.75 -16.11
C ALA A 79 0.14 -4.91 -15.89
N GLY A 80 0.60 -5.99 -15.24
CA GLY A 80 2.00 -6.34 -15.10
C GLY A 80 2.64 -5.94 -13.78
N PHE A 81 1.88 -5.54 -12.75
CA PHE A 81 2.42 -5.31 -11.41
C PHE A 81 2.65 -6.63 -10.66
N ASN A 82 3.80 -6.78 -10.01
CA ASN A 82 4.14 -7.99 -9.26
C ASN A 82 3.83 -7.88 -7.77
N ILE A 83 3.92 -6.67 -7.21
CA ILE A 83 3.70 -6.39 -5.79
C ILE A 83 2.71 -5.23 -5.68
N ILE A 84 1.69 -5.42 -4.87
CA ILE A 84 0.64 -4.43 -4.60
C ILE A 84 0.68 -4.14 -3.11
N ILE A 85 1.00 -2.91 -2.71
CA ILE A 85 1.17 -2.54 -1.31
C ILE A 85 -0.07 -1.78 -0.81
N TYR A 86 -0.78 -2.35 0.16
CA TYR A 86 -1.85 -1.68 0.89
C TYR A 86 -1.29 -0.91 2.08
N ALA A 87 -0.73 0.27 1.82
CA ALA A 87 0.22 0.95 2.72
C ALA A 87 -0.27 1.26 4.14
N ASN A 88 -1.51 1.73 4.32
CA ASN A 88 -1.94 2.33 5.60
C ASN A 88 -3.34 1.90 6.08
N HIS A 89 -3.94 0.91 5.45
CA HIS A 89 -5.34 0.52 5.70
C HIS A 89 -5.53 -0.08 7.09
N MET A 90 -4.60 -0.93 7.55
CA MET A 90 -4.68 -1.54 8.89
C MET A 90 -4.60 -0.50 10.00
N LEU A 91 -3.71 0.49 9.86
CA LEU A 91 -3.59 1.58 10.82
C LEU A 91 -4.85 2.46 10.84
N ARG A 92 -5.37 2.83 9.68
CA ARG A 92 -6.62 3.62 9.56
C ARG A 92 -7.82 2.90 10.17
N ALA A 93 -7.91 1.59 9.96
CA ALA A 93 -8.96 0.76 10.55
C ALA A 93 -8.82 0.66 12.07
N ALA A 94 -7.61 0.38 12.57
CA ALA A 94 -7.33 0.32 14.00
C ALA A 94 -7.63 1.65 14.70
N TYR A 95 -7.26 2.78 14.09
CA TYR A 95 -7.51 4.10 14.65
C TYR A 95 -9.00 4.36 14.86
N LYS A 96 -9.84 4.04 13.86
CA LYS A 96 -11.30 4.19 13.98
C LYS A 96 -11.87 3.33 15.12
N ALA A 97 -11.38 2.09 15.29
CA ALA A 97 -11.81 1.23 16.38
C ALA A 97 -11.36 1.77 17.75
N MET A 98 -10.11 2.21 17.87
CA MET A 98 -9.58 2.80 19.10
C MET A 98 -10.33 4.07 19.50
N GLU A 99 -10.64 4.94 18.53
CA GLU A 99 -11.44 6.14 18.74
C GLU A 99 -12.86 5.81 19.20
N TYR A 100 -13.53 4.85 18.56
CA TYR A 100 -14.86 4.41 18.98
C TYR A 100 -14.87 3.87 20.42
N VAL A 101 -13.92 2.98 20.75
CA VAL A 101 -13.80 2.38 22.07
C VAL A 101 -13.56 3.44 23.15
N SER A 102 -12.65 4.40 22.89
CA SER A 102 -12.34 5.43 23.88
C SER A 102 -13.52 6.36 24.16
N HIS A 103 -14.32 6.70 23.15
CA HIS A 103 -15.53 7.51 23.31
C HIS A 103 -16.59 6.78 24.15
N GLU A 104 -16.84 5.49 23.89
CA GLU A 104 -17.83 4.74 24.66
C GLU A 104 -17.40 4.54 26.12
N ILE A 105 -16.12 4.29 26.37
CA ILE A 105 -15.58 4.23 27.74
C ILE A 105 -15.79 5.57 28.47
N LEU A 106 -15.49 6.69 27.82
CA LEU A 106 -15.66 8.02 28.42
C LEU A 106 -17.13 8.32 28.72
N LYS A 107 -18.03 7.99 27.79
CA LYS A 107 -19.47 8.22 27.91
C LYS A 107 -20.12 7.38 29.01
N HIS A 108 -19.72 6.12 29.16
CA HIS A 108 -20.34 5.18 30.09
C HIS A 108 -19.59 5.03 31.42
N GLY A 109 -18.34 5.52 31.51
CA GLY A 109 -17.49 5.41 32.69
C GLY A 109 -17.04 3.96 33.00
N ARG A 110 -17.19 3.04 32.04
CA ARG A 110 -16.85 1.60 32.15
C ARG A 110 -16.75 0.98 30.74
N THR A 111 -16.36 -0.29 30.66
CA THR A 111 -16.16 -1.00 29.36
C THR A 111 -17.27 -1.99 28.98
N ALA A 112 -18.32 -2.17 29.78
CA ALA A 112 -19.28 -3.27 29.58
C ALA A 112 -19.98 -3.24 28.20
N GLU A 113 -20.25 -2.06 27.66
CA GLU A 113 -20.90 -1.83 26.38
C GLU A 113 -20.00 -2.17 25.18
N ILE A 114 -18.67 -2.10 25.36
CA ILE A 114 -17.68 -2.22 24.30
C ILE A 114 -16.98 -3.59 24.26
N GLU A 115 -17.14 -4.43 25.29
CA GLU A 115 -16.51 -5.77 25.35
C GLU A 115 -16.80 -6.64 24.11
N LYS A 116 -17.99 -6.50 23.51
CA LYS A 116 -18.41 -7.22 22.30
C LYS A 116 -17.62 -6.82 21.04
N ASP A 117 -17.06 -5.62 21.03
CA ASP A 117 -16.31 -5.03 19.90
C ASP A 117 -14.81 -5.23 20.08
N CYS A 118 -14.38 -5.76 21.23
CA CYS A 118 -13.00 -6.09 21.55
C CYS A 118 -12.73 -7.59 21.33
N ILE A 119 -11.51 -7.91 20.91
CA ILE A 119 -11.03 -9.29 20.98
C ILE A 119 -10.81 -9.69 22.45
N SER A 120 -11.04 -10.97 22.78
CA SER A 120 -10.88 -11.43 24.16
C SER A 120 -9.43 -11.27 24.64
N VAL A 121 -9.26 -11.01 25.94
CA VAL A 121 -7.93 -10.90 26.58
C VAL A 121 -7.08 -12.14 26.30
N LYS A 122 -7.68 -13.34 26.35
CA LYS A 122 -6.99 -14.59 26.01
C LYS A 122 -6.43 -14.58 24.58
N LYS A 123 -7.21 -14.07 23.61
CA LYS A 123 -6.75 -13.98 22.21
C LYS A 123 -5.63 -12.96 22.08
N VAL A 124 -5.68 -11.84 22.79
CA VAL A 124 -4.60 -10.83 22.82
C VAL A 124 -3.31 -11.43 23.37
N ILE A 125 -3.36 -12.11 24.52
CA ILE A 125 -2.18 -12.73 25.15
C ILE A 125 -1.53 -13.74 24.21
N ASN A 126 -2.33 -14.53 23.50
CA ASN A 126 -1.82 -15.51 22.54
C ASN A 126 -1.14 -14.89 21.30
N LEU A 127 -1.23 -13.56 21.09
CA LEU A 127 -0.45 -12.88 20.05
C LEU A 127 1.01 -12.66 20.47
N ILE A 128 1.32 -12.74 21.77
CA ILE A 128 2.68 -12.59 22.30
C ILE A 128 3.31 -13.99 22.39
N PRO A 129 4.36 -14.29 21.59
CA PRO A 129 5.03 -15.58 21.67
C PRO A 129 5.63 -15.78 23.08
N ASN A 130 5.43 -16.97 23.67
CA ASN A 130 6.02 -17.42 24.94
C ASN A 130 5.44 -16.83 26.24
N VAL A 131 4.18 -16.40 26.26
CA VAL A 131 3.48 -15.98 27.51
C VAL A 131 2.49 -17.04 28.02
N SER A 132 2.72 -18.32 27.69
CA SER A 132 1.91 -19.46 28.12
C SER A 132 2.76 -20.52 28.81
#